data_AF-A0A9J6GGX3-F1
#
_entry.id   AF-A0A9J6GGX3-F1
#
_cell.length_a   1.000
_cell.length_b   1.000
_cell.length_c   1.000
_cell.angle_alpha   90.00
_cell.angle_beta   90.00
_cell.angle_gamma   90.00
#
_symmetry.space_group_name_H-M   'P 1'
#
loop_
_entity.id
_entity.type
_entity.pdbx_description
1 polymer ?
#
loop_
_entity_poly.entity_id
_entity_poly.type
_entity_poly.pdbx_seq_one_letter_code
_entity_poly.pdbx_strand_id
1 'polypeptide(L)'
;MTSAAKVPGVHLGTGPDYLATHERHIKTKAARNKGFLGRHALWAFNRYEVLRALWKMVAVPGLTYANATLCLSAGTREFLEGRQRDAGRMALGVHKNTPVEGIQRDLGWSSFTAREAVAKLSYEVRLLRLPDTNLAHQALIHTIYSGISTWWTLTDCEFAAPCRTAREHEGGQDPGSGYKGGDEGRHKTTIGREKFFDNSLGSGLLEAARLGVLRTRVWRAKFTAGLDTTCTACGATKETTSHVVLECPAVAPAPESHTRSAALGFEEAGGAAWVDNAKRRLEALVATCGVATERRLERGWQHGAVRGMLRQ
;
A
#
# COMPACT_ATOMS: atom_id res chain seq x y z
N MET A 1 9.36 -7.81 -41.27
CA MET A 1 10.32 -7.01 -40.47
C MET A 1 9.52 -6.12 -39.51
N THR A 2 9.40 -6.49 -38.25
CA THR A 2 8.67 -5.70 -37.24
C THR A 2 9.62 -4.67 -36.64
N SER A 3 9.65 -3.46 -37.19
CA SER A 3 10.52 -2.38 -36.70
C SER A 3 9.97 -1.83 -35.38
N ALA A 4 10.39 -2.40 -34.24
CA ALA A 4 10.10 -1.83 -32.93
C ALA A 4 10.94 -0.55 -32.76
N ALA A 5 10.29 0.62 -32.71
CA ALA A 5 10.98 1.89 -32.49
C ALA A 5 11.19 2.11 -30.99
N LYS A 6 12.44 2.40 -30.60
CA LYS A 6 12.78 2.80 -29.23
C LYS A 6 12.96 4.31 -29.18
N VAL A 7 11.92 5.00 -28.74
CA VAL A 7 11.95 6.43 -28.38
C VAL A 7 12.45 6.49 -26.93
N PRO A 8 13.21 7.50 -26.47
CA PRO A 8 13.90 7.51 -25.17
C PRO A 8 13.14 6.79 -24.04
N GLY A 9 13.58 5.56 -23.72
CA GLY A 9 13.02 4.72 -22.66
C GLY A 9 11.68 4.01 -22.94
N VAL A 10 11.00 4.30 -24.06
CA VAL A 10 9.68 3.76 -24.43
C VAL A 10 9.79 2.85 -25.66
N HIS A 11 9.13 1.69 -25.60
CA HIS A 11 9.16 0.67 -26.65
C HIS A 11 7.85 0.68 -27.44
N LEU A 12 7.86 1.28 -28.63
CA LEU A 12 6.67 1.38 -29.47
C LEU A 12 6.64 0.23 -30.49
N GLY A 13 5.50 -0.44 -30.57
CA GLY A 13 5.21 -1.44 -31.60
C GLY A 13 4.55 -0.81 -32.82
N THR A 14 4.67 -1.49 -33.97
CA THR A 14 4.00 -1.09 -35.23
C THR A 14 2.60 -1.71 -35.37
N GLY A 15 2.15 -2.50 -34.39
CA GLY A 15 0.81 -3.11 -34.38
C GLY A 15 -0.28 -2.15 -33.90
N PRO A 16 -1.56 -2.58 -33.92
CA PRO A 16 -2.68 -1.77 -33.44
C PRO A 16 -2.56 -1.41 -31.96
N ASP A 17 -1.99 -2.30 -31.15
CA ASP A 17 -1.54 -2.00 -29.78
C ASP A 17 -0.06 -1.62 -29.80
N TYR A 18 0.19 -0.32 -29.98
CA TYR A 18 1.53 0.24 -30.06
C TYR A 18 2.26 0.21 -28.70
N LEU A 19 1.56 0.03 -27.57
CA LEU A 19 2.15 0.00 -26.21
C LEU A 19 2.39 -1.40 -25.67
N ALA A 20 1.82 -2.46 -26.26
CA ALA A 20 1.96 -3.84 -25.81
C ALA A 20 3.39 -4.25 -25.41
N THR A 21 4.38 -3.87 -26.23
CA THR A 21 5.80 -4.17 -25.99
C THR A 21 6.34 -3.43 -24.76
N HIS A 22 5.99 -2.15 -24.60
CA HIS A 22 6.38 -1.36 -23.45
C HIS A 22 5.72 -1.85 -22.16
N GLU A 23 4.43 -2.18 -22.19
CA GLU A 23 3.70 -2.69 -21.03
C GLU A 23 4.29 -4.03 -20.56
N ARG A 24 4.63 -4.92 -21.48
CA ARG A 24 5.31 -6.18 -21.15
C ARG A 24 6.66 -5.92 -20.48
N HIS A 25 7.42 -4.94 -20.97
CA HIS A 25 8.68 -4.53 -20.36
C HIS A 25 8.48 -3.99 -18.93
N ILE A 26 7.50 -3.10 -18.73
CA ILE A 26 7.16 -2.55 -17.41
C ILE A 26 6.74 -3.66 -16.44
N LYS A 27 5.89 -4.60 -16.86
CA LYS A 27 5.45 -5.73 -16.02
C LYS A 27 6.64 -6.59 -15.59
N THR A 28 7.54 -6.92 -16.51
CA THR A 28 8.78 -7.66 -16.22
C THR A 28 9.68 -6.88 -15.27
N LYS A 29 9.85 -5.56 -15.48
CA LYS A 29 10.63 -4.69 -14.61
C LYS A 29 10.04 -4.61 -13.20
N ALA A 30 8.72 -4.51 -13.06
CA ALA A 30 8.04 -4.50 -11.77
C ALA A 30 8.20 -5.83 -11.02
N ALA A 31 8.10 -6.96 -11.73
CA ALA A 31 8.35 -8.28 -11.17
C ALA A 31 9.81 -8.43 -10.70
N ARG A 32 10.77 -7.98 -11.52
CA ARG A 32 12.20 -7.96 -11.17
C ARG A 32 12.47 -7.08 -9.95
N ASN A 33 11.93 -5.87 -9.92
CA ASN A 33 12.08 -4.94 -8.80
C ASN A 33 11.53 -5.54 -7.50
N LYS A 34 10.35 -6.19 -7.54
CA LYS A 34 9.81 -6.93 -6.39
C LYS A 34 10.78 -8.03 -5.92
N GLY A 35 11.30 -8.84 -6.84
CA GLY A 35 12.25 -9.90 -6.51
C GLY A 35 13.55 -9.37 -5.91
N PHE A 36 14.08 -8.29 -6.47
CA PHE A 36 15.25 -7.57 -5.96
C PHE A 36 15.01 -7.06 -4.54
N LEU A 37 13.87 -6.37 -4.30
CA LEU A 37 13.50 -5.90 -2.97
C LEU A 37 13.44 -7.03 -1.96
N GLY A 38 12.77 -8.13 -2.31
CA GLY A 38 12.66 -9.29 -1.41
C GLY A 38 14.02 -9.83 -0.97
N ARG A 39 15.02 -9.84 -1.85
CA ARG A 39 16.38 -10.32 -1.51
C ARG A 39 17.15 -9.33 -0.64
N HIS A 40 17.13 -8.04 -0.96
CA HIS A 40 17.83 -7.01 -0.19
C HIS A 40 17.18 -6.73 1.17
N ALA A 41 15.88 -6.95 1.27
CA ALA A 41 15.09 -6.79 2.48
C ALA A 41 15.43 -7.78 3.59
N LEU A 42 15.76 -9.03 3.24
CA LEU A 42 15.95 -10.12 4.20
C LEU A 42 17.12 -9.87 5.15
N TRP A 43 18.12 -9.10 4.71
CA TRP A 43 19.35 -8.83 5.44
C TRP A 43 19.51 -7.35 5.81
N ALA A 44 18.44 -6.57 5.65
CA ALA A 44 18.45 -5.15 5.98
C ALA A 44 18.30 -4.94 7.50
N PHE A 45 18.98 -3.94 8.04
CA PHE A 45 18.85 -3.53 9.44
C PHE A 45 17.39 -3.20 9.82
N ASN A 46 16.65 -2.58 8.90
CA ASN A 46 15.23 -2.29 9.00
C ASN A 46 14.57 -2.51 7.65
N ARG A 47 13.79 -3.58 7.56
CA ARG A 47 13.06 -4.02 6.37
C ARG A 47 12.07 -2.94 5.93
N TYR A 48 11.32 -2.38 6.87
CA TYR A 48 10.32 -1.35 6.58
C TYR A 48 10.98 -0.16 5.88
N GLU A 49 12.04 0.40 6.47
CA GLU A 49 12.75 1.56 5.90
C GLU A 49 13.36 1.26 4.54
N VAL A 50 14.09 0.14 4.43
CA VAL A 50 14.81 -0.21 3.21
C VAL A 50 13.86 -0.51 2.05
N LEU A 51 12.80 -1.32 2.24
CA LEU A 51 11.83 -1.54 1.16
C LEU A 51 11.07 -0.26 0.83
N ARG A 52 10.65 0.50 1.85
CA ARG A 52 9.90 1.73 1.65
C ARG A 52 10.68 2.70 0.76
N ALA A 53 11.95 2.90 1.10
CA ALA A 53 12.87 3.77 0.37
C ALA A 53 13.17 3.22 -1.03
N LEU A 54 13.59 1.96 -1.16
CA LEU A 54 13.96 1.40 -2.47
C LEU A 54 12.77 1.33 -3.43
N TRP A 55 11.57 0.97 -2.96
CA TRP A 55 10.39 1.00 -3.83
C TRP A 55 10.07 2.42 -4.29
N LYS A 56 9.99 3.38 -3.34
CA LYS A 56 9.61 4.76 -3.64
C LYS A 56 10.65 5.51 -4.48
N MET A 57 11.94 5.30 -4.21
CA MET A 57 13.04 6.07 -4.83
C MET A 57 13.60 5.42 -6.09
N VAL A 58 13.56 4.09 -6.19
CA VAL A 58 14.18 3.36 -7.33
C VAL A 58 13.13 2.72 -8.22
N ALA A 59 12.19 1.96 -7.63
CA ALA A 59 11.23 1.21 -8.43
C ALA A 59 10.20 2.13 -9.09
N VAL A 60 9.51 2.98 -8.30
CA VAL A 60 8.40 3.83 -8.77
C VAL A 60 8.84 4.74 -9.92
N PRO A 61 9.91 5.55 -9.84
CA PRO A 61 10.32 6.43 -10.95
C PRO A 61 10.62 5.66 -12.23
N GLY A 62 11.19 4.46 -12.11
CA GLY A 62 11.48 3.59 -13.24
C GLY A 62 10.25 2.91 -13.85
N LEU A 63 9.14 2.81 -13.12
CA LEU A 63 7.87 2.21 -13.56
C LEU A 63 6.88 3.25 -14.07
N THR A 64 6.96 4.49 -13.57
CA THR A 64 6.12 5.63 -13.98
C THR A 64 6.83 6.58 -14.93
N TYR A 65 7.86 6.10 -15.64
CA TYR A 65 8.54 6.89 -16.65
C TYR A 65 7.56 7.20 -17.79
N ALA A 66 7.54 8.47 -18.26
CA ALA A 66 6.61 8.96 -19.29
C ALA A 66 5.11 8.80 -18.97
N ASN A 67 4.74 8.64 -17.69
CA ASN A 67 3.35 8.49 -17.26
C ASN A 67 2.44 9.71 -17.54
N ALA A 68 3.04 10.87 -17.80
CA ALA A 68 2.32 12.08 -18.19
C ALA A 68 1.73 12.00 -19.61
N THR A 69 2.40 11.26 -20.51
CA THR A 69 2.03 11.20 -21.94
C THR A 69 1.49 9.84 -22.34
N LEU A 70 1.94 8.76 -21.70
CA LEU A 70 1.50 7.40 -21.99
C LEU A 70 0.23 7.05 -21.22
N CYS A 71 -0.71 6.37 -21.87
CA CYS A 71 -1.88 5.78 -21.23
C CYS A 71 -1.68 4.28 -21.15
N LEU A 72 -1.34 3.78 -19.95
CA LEU A 72 -1.21 2.35 -19.72
C LEU A 72 -2.60 1.70 -19.62
N SER A 73 -2.72 0.47 -20.14
CA SER A 73 -3.94 -0.32 -20.04
C SER A 73 -4.34 -0.54 -18.58
N ALA A 74 -5.65 -0.67 -18.33
CA ALA A 74 -6.19 -0.93 -16.99
C ALA A 74 -5.55 -2.17 -16.36
N GLY A 75 -5.37 -3.25 -17.13
CA GLY A 75 -4.72 -4.48 -16.65
C GLY A 75 -3.24 -4.29 -16.31
N THR A 76 -2.53 -3.37 -16.96
CA THR A 76 -1.15 -3.02 -16.60
C THR A 76 -1.09 -2.18 -15.34
N ARG A 77 -1.98 -1.18 -15.17
CA ARG A 77 -2.11 -0.42 -13.93
C ARG A 77 -2.43 -1.32 -12.75
N GLU A 78 -3.43 -2.19 -12.88
CA GLU A 78 -3.81 -3.13 -11.82
C GLU A 78 -2.66 -4.07 -11.43
N PHE A 79 -1.89 -4.55 -12.41
CA PHE A 79 -0.70 -5.35 -12.14
C PHE A 79 0.34 -4.57 -11.32
N LEU A 80 0.61 -3.31 -11.68
CA LEU A 80 1.55 -2.46 -10.96
C LEU A 80 1.08 -2.18 -9.52
N GLU A 81 -0.21 -1.89 -9.34
CA GLU A 81 -0.83 -1.74 -8.02
C GLU A 81 -0.66 -3.02 -7.18
N GLY A 82 -0.91 -4.19 -7.78
CA GLY A 82 -0.67 -5.48 -7.14
C GLY A 82 0.77 -5.65 -6.65
N ARG A 83 1.76 -5.24 -7.46
CA ARG A 83 3.18 -5.31 -7.08
C ARG A 83 3.55 -4.32 -5.98
N GLN A 84 2.97 -3.12 -5.97
CA GLN A 84 3.13 -2.18 -4.88
C GLN A 84 2.54 -2.73 -3.57
N ARG A 85 1.33 -3.28 -3.62
CA ARG A 85 0.69 -3.90 -2.44
C ARG A 85 1.55 -5.03 -1.89
N ASP A 86 2.10 -5.87 -2.77
CA ASP A 86 3.01 -6.94 -2.36
C ASP A 86 4.29 -6.40 -1.71
N ALA A 87 4.91 -5.37 -2.30
CA ALA A 87 6.09 -4.72 -1.71
C ALA A 87 5.77 -4.08 -0.35
N GLY A 88 4.56 -3.54 -0.18
CA GLY A 88 4.13 -2.94 1.07
C GLY A 88 3.89 -3.97 2.17
N ARG A 89 3.24 -5.10 1.83
CA ARG A 89 3.14 -6.25 2.74
C ARG A 89 4.51 -6.79 3.13
N MET A 90 5.43 -6.77 2.16
CA MET A 90 6.81 -7.15 2.40
C MET A 90 7.49 -6.24 3.42
N ALA A 91 7.34 -4.92 3.28
CA ALA A 91 7.91 -3.94 4.20
C ALA A 91 7.40 -4.14 5.63
N LEU A 92 6.07 -4.24 5.78
CA LEU A 92 5.37 -4.33 7.06
C LEU A 92 5.44 -5.72 7.72
N GLY A 93 5.75 -6.78 6.95
CA GLY A 93 5.78 -8.15 7.48
C GLY A 93 4.40 -8.76 7.70
N VAL A 94 3.36 -8.18 7.11
CA VAL A 94 1.97 -8.61 7.29
C VAL A 94 1.58 -9.66 6.27
N HIS A 95 0.46 -10.34 6.52
CA HIS A 95 -0.02 -11.41 5.64
C HIS A 95 -0.63 -10.91 4.33
N LYS A 96 -0.78 -11.82 3.35
CA LYS A 96 -1.35 -11.51 2.02
C LYS A 96 -2.77 -10.92 2.01
N ASN A 97 -3.63 -11.30 2.95
CA ASN A 97 -5.03 -10.85 3.03
C ASN A 97 -5.21 -9.50 3.76
N THR A 98 -4.13 -8.75 3.97
CA THR A 98 -4.20 -7.46 4.69
C THR A 98 -4.85 -6.39 3.80
N PRO A 99 -5.74 -5.54 4.36
CA PRO A 99 -6.41 -4.46 3.63
C PRO A 99 -5.41 -3.52 2.97
N VAL A 100 -5.76 -3.03 1.77
CA VAL A 100 -4.84 -2.26 0.92
C VAL A 100 -4.70 -0.83 1.39
N GLU A 101 -5.79 -0.26 1.88
CA GLU A 101 -5.93 1.11 2.36
C GLU A 101 -5.01 1.34 3.56
N GLY A 102 -4.97 0.37 4.48
CA GLY A 102 -4.05 0.35 5.61
C GLY A 102 -2.59 0.37 5.17
N ILE A 103 -2.20 -0.55 4.29
CA ILE A 103 -0.83 -0.64 3.78
C ILE A 103 -0.40 0.68 3.11
N GLN A 104 -1.28 1.28 2.31
CA GLN A 104 -0.99 2.57 1.65
C GLN A 104 -0.85 3.71 2.65
N ARG A 105 -1.71 3.76 3.68
CA ARG A 105 -1.70 4.77 4.73
C ARG A 105 -0.42 4.69 5.57
N ASP A 106 -0.07 3.51 6.08
CA ASP A 106 1.08 3.34 6.98
C ASP A 106 2.40 3.58 6.23
N LEU A 107 2.52 3.12 4.98
CA LEU A 107 3.70 3.40 4.15
C LEU A 107 3.75 4.83 3.60
N GLY A 108 2.62 5.54 3.58
CA GLY A 108 2.50 6.85 2.93
C GLY A 108 2.75 6.78 1.43
N TRP A 109 2.19 5.76 0.77
CA TRP A 109 2.31 5.55 -0.66
C TRP A 109 1.03 5.91 -1.40
N SER A 110 1.15 6.75 -2.43
CA SER A 110 0.07 6.97 -3.39
C SER A 110 -0.15 5.74 -4.27
N SER A 111 -1.36 5.59 -4.81
CA SER A 111 -1.65 4.63 -5.87
C SER A 111 -0.95 5.04 -7.18
N PHE A 112 -0.66 4.09 -8.06
CA PHE A 112 -0.21 4.38 -9.43
C PHE A 112 -1.25 5.21 -10.19
N THR A 113 -2.53 4.96 -9.95
CA THR A 113 -3.62 5.74 -10.53
C THR A 113 -3.55 7.22 -10.09
N ALA A 114 -3.37 7.48 -8.79
CA ALA A 114 -3.20 8.85 -8.30
C ALA A 114 -1.93 9.52 -8.86
N ARG A 115 -0.84 8.76 -9.04
CA ARG A 115 0.39 9.29 -9.66
C ARG A 115 0.20 9.66 -11.12
N GLU A 116 -0.57 8.86 -11.86
CA GLU A 116 -0.91 9.13 -13.25
C GLU A 116 -1.77 10.36 -13.38
N ALA A 117 -2.83 10.48 -12.58
CA ALA A 117 -3.67 11.66 -12.55
C ALA A 117 -2.85 12.94 -12.30
N VAL A 118 -2.01 12.96 -11.26
CA VAL A 118 -1.17 14.12 -10.94
C VAL A 118 -0.18 14.43 -12.07
N ALA A 119 0.42 13.40 -12.70
CA ALA A 119 1.37 13.59 -13.78
C ALA A 119 0.70 14.15 -15.05
N LYS A 120 -0.48 13.66 -15.41
CA LYS A 120 -1.24 14.12 -16.58
C LYS A 120 -1.78 15.54 -16.37
N LEU A 121 -2.40 15.83 -15.23
CA LEU A 121 -2.85 17.18 -14.89
C LEU A 121 -1.70 18.20 -14.90
N SER A 122 -0.54 17.83 -14.33
CA SER A 122 0.65 18.71 -14.35
C SER A 122 1.16 18.94 -15.77
N TYR A 123 1.05 17.94 -16.64
CA TYR A 123 1.47 18.03 -18.04
C TYR A 123 0.49 18.84 -18.87
N GLU A 124 -0.81 18.70 -18.66
CA GLU A 124 -1.86 19.52 -19.28
C GLU A 124 -1.66 21.01 -18.96
N VAL A 125 -1.50 21.35 -17.67
CA VAL A 125 -1.21 22.73 -17.23
C VAL A 125 0.05 23.27 -17.89
N ARG A 126 1.06 22.43 -18.10
CA ARG A 126 2.28 22.81 -18.83
C ARG A 126 2.00 23.05 -20.31
N LEU A 127 1.24 22.17 -20.97
CA LEU A 127 0.89 22.32 -22.39
C LEU A 127 0.10 23.62 -22.63
N LEU A 128 -0.82 23.97 -21.75
CA LEU A 128 -1.60 25.22 -21.83
C LEU A 128 -0.74 26.48 -21.66
N ARG A 129 0.47 26.37 -21.08
CA ARG A 129 1.41 27.50 -20.93
C ARG A 129 2.43 27.61 -22.06
N LEU A 130 2.47 26.64 -22.98
CA LEU A 130 3.37 26.70 -24.13
C LEU A 130 2.85 27.69 -25.17
N PRO A 131 3.73 28.28 -26.00
CA PRO A 131 3.32 29.20 -27.05
C PRO A 131 2.47 28.49 -28.11
N ASP A 132 1.61 29.26 -28.78
CA ASP A 132 0.69 28.77 -29.82
C ASP A 132 1.39 28.11 -31.01
N THR A 133 2.69 28.34 -31.20
CA THR A 133 3.50 27.68 -32.25
C THR A 133 3.87 26.23 -31.91
N ASN A 134 3.68 25.81 -30.66
CA ASN A 134 4.06 24.47 -30.22
C ASN A 134 3.01 23.44 -30.66
N LEU A 135 3.46 22.42 -31.39
CA LEU A 135 2.59 21.37 -31.92
C LEU A 135 1.83 20.61 -30.82
N ALA A 136 2.41 20.41 -29.64
CA ALA A 136 1.72 19.70 -28.55
C ALA A 136 0.61 20.54 -27.93
N HIS A 137 0.84 21.86 -27.82
CA HIS A 137 -0.21 22.81 -27.41
C HIS A 137 -1.33 22.82 -28.44
N GLN A 138 -1.01 23.01 -29.72
CA GLN A 138 -1.98 23.01 -30.82
C GLN A 138 -2.79 21.72 -30.87
N ALA A 139 -2.13 20.56 -30.70
CA ALA A 139 -2.79 19.26 -30.70
C ALA A 139 -3.79 19.12 -29.53
N LEU A 140 -3.42 19.57 -28.32
CA LEU A 140 -4.31 19.58 -27.16
C LEU A 140 -5.52 20.49 -27.40
N ILE A 141 -5.28 21.73 -27.83
CA ILE A 141 -6.35 22.68 -28.14
C ILE A 141 -7.28 22.13 -29.22
N HIS A 142 -6.73 21.56 -30.29
CA HIS A 142 -7.50 20.94 -31.36
C HIS A 142 -8.34 19.75 -30.88
N THR A 143 -7.80 18.89 -30.00
CA THR A 143 -8.56 17.76 -29.44
C THR A 143 -9.73 18.23 -28.57
N ILE A 144 -9.51 19.28 -27.76
CA ILE A 144 -10.55 19.90 -26.94
C ILE A 144 -11.65 20.51 -27.81
N TYR A 145 -11.31 21.38 -28.76
CA TYR A 145 -12.29 22.05 -29.62
C TYR A 145 -13.03 21.11 -30.57
N SER A 146 -12.35 20.08 -31.07
CA SER A 146 -12.97 19.08 -31.95
C SER A 146 -13.83 18.06 -31.19
N GLY A 147 -13.88 18.12 -29.86
CA GLY A 147 -14.61 17.16 -29.03
C GLY A 147 -14.09 15.72 -29.17
N ILE A 148 -12.83 15.52 -29.56
CA ILE A 148 -12.26 14.20 -29.79
C ILE A 148 -11.88 13.61 -28.44
N SER A 149 -12.69 12.64 -28.02
CA SER A 149 -12.44 11.86 -26.82
C SER A 149 -11.32 10.85 -27.06
N THR A 150 -10.09 11.21 -26.70
CA THR A 150 -8.95 10.29 -26.67
C THR A 150 -8.93 9.48 -25.37
N TRP A 151 -8.23 8.35 -25.36
CA TRP A 151 -7.97 7.62 -24.12
C TRP A 151 -7.30 8.49 -23.06
N TRP A 152 -6.41 9.41 -23.46
CA TRP A 152 -5.74 10.35 -22.56
C TRP A 152 -6.75 11.30 -21.90
N THR A 153 -7.58 11.98 -22.70
CA THR A 153 -8.63 12.88 -22.19
C THR A 153 -9.74 12.17 -21.43
N LEU A 154 -10.05 10.91 -21.76
CA LEU A 154 -11.01 10.09 -21.00
C LEU A 154 -10.45 9.73 -19.62
N THR A 155 -9.17 9.37 -19.56
CA THR A 155 -8.54 9.09 -18.27
C THR A 155 -8.49 10.37 -17.42
N ASP A 156 -8.19 11.51 -18.02
CA ASP A 156 -8.19 12.81 -17.33
C ASP A 156 -9.59 13.20 -16.85
N CYS A 157 -10.63 12.94 -17.65
CA CYS A 157 -12.03 13.16 -17.24
C CYS A 157 -12.46 12.21 -16.11
N GLU A 158 -12.05 10.94 -16.14
CA GLU A 158 -12.26 9.96 -15.06
C GLU A 158 -11.61 10.46 -13.75
N PHE A 159 -10.45 11.12 -13.84
CA PHE A 159 -9.77 11.72 -12.69
C PHE A 159 -10.32 13.10 -12.28
N ALA A 160 -10.89 13.86 -13.21
CA ALA A 160 -11.44 15.19 -12.96
C ALA A 160 -12.87 15.17 -12.40
N ALA A 161 -13.63 14.09 -12.60
CA ALA A 161 -14.99 13.96 -12.08
C ALA A 161 -15.07 14.01 -10.54
N PRO A 162 -14.20 13.33 -9.77
CA PRO A 162 -14.15 13.47 -8.30
C PRO A 162 -13.61 14.83 -7.82
N CYS A 163 -12.76 15.49 -8.62
CA CYS A 163 -12.18 16.79 -8.27
C CYS A 163 -13.16 17.95 -8.49
N ARG A 164 -14.08 17.83 -9.46
CA ARG A 164 -15.16 18.80 -9.69
C ARG A 164 -16.17 18.83 -8.54
N THR A 165 -16.59 17.67 -8.06
CA THR A 165 -17.50 17.57 -6.91
C THR A 165 -16.84 18.03 -5.60
N ALA A 166 -15.52 17.85 -5.44
CA ALA A 166 -14.78 18.39 -4.29
C ALA A 166 -14.71 19.93 -4.28
N ARG A 167 -14.63 20.59 -5.45
CA ARG A 167 -14.69 22.06 -5.56
C ARG A 167 -16.09 22.62 -5.29
N GLU A 168 -17.14 21.86 -5.58
CA GLU A 168 -18.52 22.27 -5.30
C GLU A 168 -18.85 22.19 -3.80
N HIS A 169 -18.16 21.34 -3.03
CA HIS A 169 -18.34 21.23 -1.58
C HIS A 169 -17.57 22.26 -0.73
N GLU A 170 -16.65 23.04 -1.31
CA GLU A 170 -16.01 24.15 -0.58
C GLU A 170 -16.85 25.45 -0.58
N GLY A 171 -18.03 25.44 -1.21
CA GLY A 171 -18.92 26.61 -1.35
C GLY A 171 -20.34 26.47 -0.79
N GLY A 172 -20.68 25.40 -0.06
CA GLY A 172 -22.04 25.16 0.40
C GLY A 172 -22.09 24.77 1.88
N GLN A 173 -22.47 25.73 2.73
CA GLN A 173 -22.85 25.46 4.11
C GLN A 173 -24.31 25.00 4.12
N ASP A 174 -24.55 23.71 4.37
CA ASP A 174 -25.88 23.21 4.71
C ASP A 174 -25.82 22.20 5.89
N PRO A 175 -26.74 22.31 6.86
CA PRO A 175 -26.74 21.52 8.09
C PRO A 175 -27.63 20.27 7.94
N GLY A 176 -27.18 19.16 8.53
CA GLY A 176 -28.08 18.05 8.90
C GLY A 176 -28.12 16.87 7.95
N SER A 177 -27.11 16.00 8.03
CA SER A 177 -27.25 14.57 7.70
C SER A 177 -26.35 13.78 8.65
N GLY A 178 -26.98 13.16 9.64
CA GLY A 178 -26.32 12.39 10.69
C GLY A 178 -25.85 11.03 10.18
N TYR A 179 -24.62 10.98 9.69
CA TYR A 179 -23.80 9.77 9.70
C TYR A 179 -22.52 10.11 10.45
N LYS A 180 -22.40 9.63 11.69
CA LYS A 180 -21.19 9.82 12.51
C LYS A 180 -20.07 8.94 11.96
N GLY A 181 -19.32 9.48 10.99
CA GLY A 181 -18.01 8.98 10.60
C GLY A 181 -17.10 9.03 11.82
N GLY A 182 -16.79 7.87 12.39
CA GLY A 182 -15.83 7.75 13.48
C GLY A 182 -14.43 8.00 12.95
N ASP A 183 -13.86 9.15 13.29
CA ASP A 183 -12.41 9.40 13.45
C ASP A 183 -11.50 8.89 12.30
N GLU A 184 -12.01 8.93 11.07
CA GLU A 184 -11.26 8.60 9.86
C GLU A 184 -10.48 9.83 9.39
N GLY A 185 -9.15 9.77 9.56
CA GLY A 185 -8.25 10.47 8.64
C GLY A 185 -7.62 11.76 9.16
N ARG A 186 -6.86 11.71 10.26
CA ARG A 186 -5.69 12.61 10.33
C ARG A 186 -4.71 12.19 9.22
N HIS A 187 -4.77 12.87 8.08
CA HIS A 187 -3.73 12.79 7.06
C HIS A 187 -2.39 13.07 7.73
N LYS A 188 -1.38 12.22 7.49
CA LYS A 188 -0.01 12.52 7.94
C LYS A 188 0.42 13.83 7.29
N THR A 189 0.47 14.89 8.08
CA THR A 189 1.02 16.21 7.68
C THR A 189 2.52 16.14 7.42
N THR A 190 3.19 15.14 8.01
CA THR A 190 4.63 14.90 7.84
C THR A 190 4.87 13.46 7.41
N ILE A 191 5.53 13.26 6.27
CA ILE A 191 6.03 11.95 5.81
C ILE A 191 7.31 11.62 6.60
N GLY A 192 7.15 11.33 7.90
CA GLY A 192 8.24 11.03 8.82
C GLY A 192 8.59 9.54 8.91
N ARG A 193 9.70 9.27 9.58
CA ARG A 193 10.14 7.93 10.02
C ARG A 193 9.19 7.41 11.10
N GLU A 194 8.56 6.26 10.88
CA GLU A 194 7.88 5.55 11.97
C GLU A 194 8.92 4.76 12.75
N LYS A 195 9.16 5.18 13.99
CA LYS A 195 10.24 4.62 14.83
C LYS A 195 9.92 3.25 15.41
N PHE A 196 8.70 2.74 15.20
CA PHE A 196 8.21 1.55 15.87
C PHE A 196 8.54 0.23 15.14
N PHE A 197 8.91 0.24 13.85
CA PHE A 197 9.20 -0.99 13.13
C PHE A 197 10.67 -1.41 13.27
N ASP A 198 10.91 -2.59 13.86
CA ASP A 198 12.23 -3.12 14.23
C ASP A 198 12.51 -4.54 13.68
N ASN A 199 11.81 -4.94 12.62
CA ASN A 199 11.87 -6.28 12.01
C ASN A 199 11.45 -7.46 12.90
N SER A 200 11.08 -7.22 14.16
CA SER A 200 10.58 -8.25 15.06
C SER A 200 9.26 -8.86 14.57
N LEU A 201 8.93 -10.03 15.11
CA LEU A 201 7.60 -10.62 14.93
C LEU A 201 6.53 -9.69 15.49
N GLY A 202 6.81 -9.07 16.64
CA GLY A 202 5.96 -8.11 17.34
C GLY A 202 5.61 -6.91 16.47
N SER A 203 6.55 -6.39 15.69
CA SER A 203 6.30 -5.31 14.72
C SER A 203 5.26 -5.69 13.66
N GLY A 204 5.34 -6.90 13.11
CA GLY A 204 4.34 -7.39 12.14
C GLY A 204 2.97 -7.66 12.75
N LEU A 205 2.96 -8.20 13.99
CA LEU A 205 1.75 -8.43 14.77
C LEU A 205 1.06 -7.12 15.17
N LEU A 206 1.84 -6.13 15.59
CA LEU A 206 1.37 -4.79 15.92
C LEU A 206 0.68 -4.16 14.72
N GLU A 207 1.28 -4.28 13.54
CA GLU A 207 0.65 -3.77 12.32
C GLU A 207 -0.64 -4.51 11.98
N ALA A 208 -0.66 -5.84 12.10
CA ALA A 208 -1.90 -6.60 11.93
C ALA A 208 -2.97 -6.14 12.93
N ALA A 209 -2.60 -5.81 14.16
CA ALA A 209 -3.50 -5.26 15.17
C ALA A 209 -4.00 -3.86 14.84
N ARG A 210 -3.13 -2.97 14.34
CA ARG A 210 -3.48 -1.62 13.83
C ARG A 210 -4.49 -1.69 12.70
N LEU A 211 -4.28 -2.63 11.78
CA LEU A 211 -5.12 -2.86 10.61
C LEU A 211 -6.38 -3.70 10.90
N GLY A 212 -6.58 -4.13 12.15
CA GLY A 212 -7.75 -4.95 12.53
C GLY A 212 -7.78 -6.35 11.91
N VAL A 213 -6.62 -6.84 11.46
CA VAL A 213 -6.44 -8.17 10.84
C VAL A 213 -5.57 -9.11 11.66
N LEU A 214 -5.32 -8.76 12.93
CA LEU A 214 -4.69 -9.67 13.88
C LEU A 214 -5.50 -10.96 13.93
N ARG A 215 -4.82 -12.10 13.76
CA ARG A 215 -5.47 -13.42 13.60
C ARG A 215 -5.95 -14.02 14.92
N THR A 216 -6.66 -13.23 15.71
CA THR A 216 -7.30 -13.71 16.93
C THR A 216 -8.41 -14.71 16.62
N ARG A 217 -8.84 -15.49 17.60
CA ARG A 217 -9.96 -16.43 17.44
C ARG A 217 -11.24 -15.75 16.95
N VAL A 218 -11.58 -14.57 17.48
CA VAL A 218 -12.73 -13.78 17.02
C VAL A 218 -12.59 -13.39 15.55
N TRP A 219 -11.40 -12.99 15.10
CA TRP A 219 -11.17 -12.68 13.69
C TRP A 219 -11.32 -13.93 12.80
N ARG A 220 -10.78 -15.08 13.23
CA ARG A 220 -10.87 -16.35 12.47
C ARG A 220 -12.28 -16.90 12.40
N ALA A 221 -13.09 -16.72 13.44
CA ALA A 221 -14.48 -17.18 13.47
C ALA A 221 -15.32 -16.57 12.32
N LYS A 222 -14.92 -15.42 11.77
CA LYS A 222 -15.53 -14.84 10.56
C LYS A 222 -15.37 -15.72 9.31
N PHE A 223 -14.33 -16.55 9.26
CA PHE A 223 -13.97 -17.39 8.11
C PHE A 223 -14.07 -18.89 8.39
N THR A 224 -14.37 -19.28 9.62
CA THR A 224 -14.45 -20.69 10.04
C THR A 224 -15.66 -20.87 10.94
N ALA A 225 -16.71 -21.48 10.39
CA ALA A 225 -17.94 -21.75 11.12
C ALA A 225 -17.68 -22.67 12.32
N GLY A 226 -18.33 -22.39 13.45
CA GLY A 226 -18.21 -23.18 14.67
C GLY A 226 -16.86 -23.07 15.40
N LEU A 227 -16.00 -22.12 15.03
CA LEU A 227 -14.72 -21.94 15.72
C LEU A 227 -14.94 -21.32 17.10
N ASP A 228 -14.35 -21.93 18.13
CA ASP A 228 -14.34 -21.36 19.46
C ASP A 228 -13.62 -19.99 19.46
N THR A 229 -14.25 -19.02 20.11
CA THR A 229 -13.79 -17.63 20.20
C THR A 229 -13.07 -17.31 21.50
N THR A 230 -12.99 -18.26 22.45
CA THR A 230 -12.28 -18.08 23.71
C THR A 230 -10.78 -17.81 23.48
N CYS A 231 -10.20 -17.03 24.39
CA CYS A 231 -8.79 -16.69 24.39
C CYS A 231 -7.95 -17.92 24.66
N THR A 232 -7.02 -18.21 23.76
CA THR A 232 -6.13 -19.36 23.86
C THR A 232 -5.13 -19.26 25.02
N ALA A 233 -4.88 -18.06 25.55
CA ALA A 233 -3.98 -17.86 26.69
C ALA A 233 -4.70 -18.02 28.03
N CYS A 234 -5.84 -17.33 28.21
CA CYS A 234 -6.53 -17.30 29.51
C CYS A 234 -7.74 -18.23 29.60
N GLY A 235 -8.30 -18.71 28.47
CA GLY A 235 -9.48 -19.57 28.41
C GLY A 235 -10.81 -18.94 28.86
N ALA A 236 -10.80 -17.71 29.40
CA ALA A 236 -11.96 -17.14 30.09
C ALA A 236 -12.82 -16.20 29.23
N THR A 237 -12.20 -15.36 28.39
CA THR A 237 -12.89 -14.32 27.62
C THR A 237 -12.67 -14.50 26.12
N LYS A 238 -13.41 -13.75 25.29
CA LYS A 238 -13.23 -13.79 23.83
C LYS A 238 -11.87 -13.21 23.43
N GLU A 239 -11.16 -13.90 22.53
CA GLU A 239 -9.87 -13.45 21.99
C GLU A 239 -10.06 -12.28 21.01
N THR A 240 -10.20 -11.07 21.55
CA THR A 240 -10.20 -9.83 20.78
C THR A 240 -8.81 -9.18 20.82
N THR A 241 -8.53 -8.27 19.88
CA THR A 241 -7.30 -7.48 19.89
C THR A 241 -7.17 -6.68 21.20
N SER A 242 -8.26 -6.07 21.67
CA SER A 242 -8.28 -5.34 22.94
C SER A 242 -7.96 -6.25 24.11
N HIS A 243 -8.58 -7.44 24.17
CA HIS A 243 -8.31 -8.40 25.24
C HIS A 243 -6.83 -8.79 25.31
N VAL A 244 -6.24 -9.18 24.18
CA VAL A 244 -4.83 -9.59 24.13
C VAL A 244 -3.89 -8.47 24.56
N VAL A 245 -4.09 -7.27 24.02
CA VAL A 245 -3.18 -6.14 24.24
C VAL A 245 -3.35 -5.52 25.63
N LEU A 246 -4.56 -5.43 26.16
CA LEU A 246 -4.86 -4.61 27.34
C LEU A 246 -5.33 -5.39 28.58
N GLU A 247 -5.87 -6.59 28.44
CA GLU A 247 -6.65 -7.22 29.52
C GLU A 247 -6.17 -8.63 29.88
N CYS A 248 -5.53 -9.34 28.96
CA CYS A 248 -5.23 -10.76 29.14
C CYS A 248 -4.20 -10.96 30.26
N PRO A 249 -4.58 -11.60 31.40
CA PRO A 249 -3.68 -11.78 32.54
C PRO A 249 -2.64 -12.86 32.27
N ALA A 250 -2.94 -13.82 31.39
CA ALA A 250 -2.07 -14.92 31.04
C ALA A 250 -0.94 -14.52 30.06
N VAL A 251 -0.95 -13.29 29.55
CA VAL A 251 0.07 -12.78 28.62
C VAL A 251 0.98 -11.82 29.38
N ALA A 252 2.28 -12.11 29.41
CA ALA A 252 3.31 -11.25 29.97
C ALA A 252 4.00 -10.44 28.86
N PRO A 253 4.51 -9.21 29.12
CA PRO A 253 4.44 -8.43 30.37
C PRO A 253 3.04 -7.83 30.63
N ALA A 254 2.76 -7.36 31.84
CA ALA A 254 1.50 -6.67 32.14
C ALA A 254 1.27 -5.45 31.22
N PRO A 255 0.01 -5.13 30.89
CA PRO A 255 -0.30 -4.01 30.00
C PRO A 255 0.08 -2.67 30.67
N GLU A 256 0.83 -1.84 29.96
CA GLU A 256 1.26 -0.52 30.46
C GLU A 256 0.32 0.63 30.05
N SER A 257 -0.56 0.39 29.08
CA SER A 257 -1.51 1.38 28.58
C SER A 257 -2.95 0.95 28.87
N HIS A 258 -3.83 1.92 29.06
CA HIS A 258 -5.25 1.70 29.33
C HIS A 258 -6.13 1.83 28.08
N THR A 259 -5.63 2.47 27.02
CA THR A 259 -6.36 2.67 25.77
C THR A 259 -5.71 1.89 24.63
N ARG A 260 -6.55 1.33 23.75
CA ARG A 260 -6.10 0.59 22.57
C ARG A 260 -5.35 1.50 21.58
N SER A 261 -5.80 2.74 21.43
CA SER A 261 -5.18 3.74 20.56
C SER A 261 -3.73 4.03 20.96
N ALA A 262 -3.49 4.21 22.26
CA ALA A 262 -2.16 4.38 22.82
C ALA A 262 -1.26 3.14 22.62
N ALA A 263 -1.77 1.95 22.96
CA ALA A 263 -1.03 0.70 22.82
C ALA A 263 -0.57 0.41 21.38
N LEU A 264 -1.39 0.81 20.41
CA LEU A 264 -1.12 0.61 18.98
C LEU A 264 -0.30 1.75 18.34
N GLY A 265 0.07 2.77 19.12
CA GLY A 265 0.89 3.89 18.66
C GLY A 265 0.15 4.87 17.76
N PHE A 266 -1.15 5.08 18.00
CA PHE A 266 -1.92 6.16 17.37
C PHE A 266 -1.84 7.48 18.16
N GLU A 267 -1.37 7.44 19.41
CA GLU A 267 -1.19 8.61 20.28
C GLU A 267 0.29 8.95 20.45
N GLU A 268 0.61 10.23 20.60
CA GLU A 268 2.00 10.72 20.74
C GLU A 268 2.54 10.63 22.18
N ALA A 269 1.67 10.68 23.20
CA ALA A 269 2.06 10.57 24.60
C ALA A 269 2.48 9.13 24.93
N GLY A 270 3.58 8.92 25.67
CA GLY A 270 4.05 7.60 26.13
C GLY A 270 4.48 6.58 25.06
N GLY A 271 4.40 6.96 23.77
CA GLY A 271 4.15 6.02 22.67
C GLY A 271 5.17 4.90 22.45
N ALA A 272 6.47 5.12 22.66
CA ALA A 272 7.47 4.08 22.37
C ALA A 272 7.40 2.91 23.36
N ALA A 273 7.29 3.20 24.66
CA ALA A 273 7.24 2.17 25.71
C ALA A 273 5.96 1.34 25.61
N TRP A 274 4.82 1.99 25.42
CA TRP A 274 3.53 1.31 25.27
C TRP A 274 3.47 0.43 24.02
N VAL A 275 4.02 0.90 22.91
CA VAL A 275 4.10 0.12 21.68
C VAL A 275 5.03 -1.08 21.86
N ASP A 276 6.18 -0.91 22.50
CA ASP A 276 7.10 -2.02 22.74
C ASP A 276 6.51 -3.05 23.74
N ASN A 277 5.77 -2.59 24.75
CA ASN A 277 5.00 -3.47 25.65
C ASN A 277 3.96 -4.28 24.86
N ALA A 278 3.18 -3.61 23.98
CA ALA A 278 2.18 -4.25 23.14
C ALA A 278 2.81 -5.30 22.18
N LYS A 279 3.94 -4.98 21.56
CA LYS A 279 4.70 -5.94 20.74
C LYS A 279 5.09 -7.19 21.55
N ARG A 280 5.69 -7.00 22.73
CA ARG A 280 6.12 -8.11 23.60
C ARG A 280 4.94 -8.98 24.02
N ARG A 281 3.80 -8.38 24.36
CA ARG A 281 2.57 -9.11 24.68
C ARG A 281 2.06 -9.93 23.49
N LEU A 282 2.08 -9.37 22.28
CA LEU A 282 1.67 -10.08 21.06
C LEU A 282 2.61 -11.25 20.74
N GLU A 283 3.93 -11.05 20.87
CA GLU A 283 4.91 -12.12 20.70
C GLU A 283 4.75 -13.23 21.75
N ALA A 284 4.53 -12.84 23.02
CA ALA A 284 4.28 -13.77 24.10
C ALA A 284 3.03 -14.62 23.84
N LEU A 285 1.92 -14.01 23.36
CA LEU A 285 0.73 -14.76 22.96
C LEU A 285 1.04 -15.82 21.90
N VAL A 286 1.83 -15.47 20.87
CA VAL A 286 2.20 -16.42 19.82
C VAL A 286 3.09 -17.55 20.38
N ALA A 287 3.99 -17.21 21.32
CA ALA A 287 4.86 -18.18 21.97
C ALA A 287 4.09 -19.14 22.90
N THR A 288 3.16 -18.64 23.70
CA THR A 288 2.39 -19.44 24.68
C THR A 288 1.32 -20.30 24.01
N CYS A 289 0.62 -19.75 23.02
CA CYS A 289 -0.57 -20.40 22.46
C CYS A 289 -0.26 -21.22 21.21
N GLY A 290 1.03 -21.31 20.83
CA GLY A 290 1.49 -22.13 19.71
C GLY A 290 0.67 -21.87 18.46
N VAL A 291 0.32 -20.60 18.20
CA VAL A 291 -0.56 -20.25 17.09
C VAL A 291 0.17 -20.58 15.79
N ALA A 292 0.00 -21.82 15.31
CA ALA A 292 0.76 -22.48 14.25
C ALA A 292 0.72 -21.76 12.90
N THR A 293 -0.04 -20.68 12.79
CA THR A 293 -0.32 -19.96 11.55
C THR A 293 0.74 -18.95 11.13
N GLU A 294 1.68 -18.57 11.99
CA GLU A 294 2.62 -17.46 11.71
C GLU A 294 4.10 -17.84 11.58
N ARG A 295 4.52 -18.99 12.14
CA ARG A 295 5.74 -19.68 11.69
C ARG A 295 5.70 -20.05 10.20
N ARG A 296 4.55 -19.89 9.52
CA ARG A 296 4.38 -20.01 8.06
C ARG A 296 4.66 -18.71 7.31
N LEU A 297 4.62 -17.53 7.94
CA LEU A 297 5.09 -16.28 7.32
C LEU A 297 6.62 -16.31 7.26
N GLU A 298 7.32 -16.60 8.35
CA GLU A 298 8.79 -16.76 8.31
C GLU A 298 9.22 -17.87 7.33
N ARG A 299 8.59 -19.05 7.40
CA ARG A 299 8.88 -20.16 6.46
C ARG A 299 8.45 -19.87 5.02
N GLY A 300 7.33 -19.19 4.80
CA GLY A 300 6.86 -18.80 3.45
C GLY A 300 7.77 -17.78 2.79
N TRP A 301 8.39 -16.90 3.59
CA TRP A 301 9.41 -15.96 3.14
C TRP A 301 10.76 -16.64 2.86
N GLN A 302 11.23 -17.51 3.76
CA GLN A 302 12.45 -18.29 3.53
C GLN A 302 12.30 -19.25 2.33
N HIS A 303 11.20 -20.01 2.24
CA HIS A 303 10.99 -20.95 1.13
C HIS A 303 10.60 -20.28 -0.20
N GLY A 304 9.94 -19.11 -0.17
CA GLY A 304 9.64 -18.33 -1.37
C GLY A 304 10.90 -17.75 -2.04
N ALA A 305 11.90 -17.37 -1.24
CA ALA A 305 13.21 -16.95 -1.71
C ALA A 305 14.08 -18.13 -2.19
N VAL A 306 14.07 -19.26 -1.45
CA VAL A 306 14.87 -20.45 -1.79
C VAL A 306 14.37 -21.18 -3.04
N ARG A 307 13.05 -21.25 -3.30
CA ARG A 307 12.52 -21.84 -4.54
C ARG A 307 12.88 -21.07 -5.81
N GLY A 308 13.18 -19.77 -5.69
CA GLY A 308 13.70 -18.95 -6.79
C GLY A 308 15.21 -19.02 -6.97
N MET A 309 15.92 -19.69 -6.05
CA MET A 309 17.38 -19.86 -6.06
C MET A 309 17.79 -21.24 -6.57
N LEU A 310 16.93 -22.25 -6.41
CA LEU A 310 17.11 -23.63 -6.92
C LEU A 310 16.53 -23.86 -8.34
N ARG A 311 16.20 -22.79 -9.06
CA ARG A 311 15.85 -22.83 -10.50
C ARG A 311 16.73 -21.88 -11.29
N GLN A 312 18.04 -22.01 -11.13
CA GLN A 312 19.05 -21.57 -12.08
C GLN A 312 19.93 -22.76 -12.39
#